data_AF-A0A838EKB9-F1
#
_entry.id   AF-A0A838EKB9-F1
#
_cell.length_a   1.000
_cell.length_b   1.000
_cell.length_c   1.000
_cell.angle_alpha   90.00
_cell.angle_beta   90.00
_cell.angle_gamma   90.00
#
_symmetry.space_group_name_H-M   'P 1'
#
loop_
_entity.id
_entity.type
_entity.pdbx_description
1 polymer ?
#
loop_
_entity_poly.entity_id
_entity_poly.type
_entity_poly.pdbx_seq_one_letter_code
_entity_poly.pdbx_strand_id
1 'polypeptide(L)'
;MFSISGRLNRTKRLMGIGVLLGTVLVASIGLLMNVHSAKAAQICNTSGMISMGKYWLNSNEWGASSGSGTQCIWDTSNTGSSIAWGTSWNWTGQSNSVKTYDSSVLGWHWGWQNTNTGLPIQLSSNKGVQTGWNFNLTQNNANTLDVSYDLWLHTISNPTSSSGPSDEVMVWLYKAGGAGPVGTKQATVTLGGTSWDLYEGNIGWEVHSFVRTTNTTSQTLDLKDFLNYLVSRGLSSSKYLSSVESGTEIFTGNGRLDTTSYYANVVTEGSGGGSTPTPAPGTTPTPRPTSTPTPGNGGGFNPNPNSHYRIVNRNSGQVLDVSGASTANGGLIDQWPSNGGNNQLWRFVATNGGYKLVNVNSGLLLDDPGASKINGTQLDQWNDTNGSNQWWNVVSAGSGYYSLVNQSSGEDADVSGASTANGAAVLQWPSTGGTNQQWSLVQVS
;
A
#
# COMPACT_ATOMS: atom_id res chain seq x y z
N MET A 1 -1.20 1.25 -90.23
CA MET A 1 -0.58 0.35 -91.23
C MET A 1 0.75 -0.11 -90.66
N PHE A 2 1.07 -1.38 -90.40
CA PHE A 2 0.40 -2.68 -90.57
C PHE A 2 0.71 -3.55 -89.32
N SER A 3 -0.26 -4.32 -88.76
CA SER A 3 -0.41 -5.80 -88.88
C SER A 3 0.67 -6.61 -88.11
N ILE A 4 0.37 -7.22 -86.95
CA ILE A 4 -0.32 -8.53 -86.70
C ILE A 4 0.57 -9.77 -86.95
N SER A 5 0.39 -10.78 -86.09
CA SER A 5 0.85 -12.19 -86.17
C SER A 5 2.21 -12.49 -85.52
N GLY A 6 2.42 -13.62 -84.83
CA GLY A 6 1.49 -14.72 -84.54
C GLY A 6 2.09 -15.79 -83.61
N ARG A 7 1.24 -16.66 -83.06
CA ARG A 7 1.64 -17.79 -82.19
C ARG A 7 2.40 -18.85 -82.98
N LEU A 8 3.34 -19.55 -82.34
CA LEU A 8 3.71 -20.92 -82.71
C LEU A 8 3.67 -21.89 -81.52
N ASN A 9 3.66 -23.18 -81.84
CA ASN A 9 3.03 -24.24 -81.05
C ASN A 9 3.96 -25.02 -80.11
N ARG A 10 3.31 -25.72 -79.16
CA ARG A 10 3.85 -26.74 -78.26
C ARG A 10 4.61 -27.85 -78.98
N THR A 11 5.65 -28.38 -78.32
CA THR A 11 6.07 -29.78 -78.47
C THR A 11 6.41 -30.40 -77.10
N LYS A 12 6.24 -31.73 -77.01
CA LYS A 12 6.38 -32.58 -75.80
C LYS A 12 7.88 -32.74 -75.45
N ARG A 13 8.33 -33.30 -74.30
CA ARG A 13 7.97 -34.60 -73.70
C ARG A 13 8.82 -34.87 -72.41
N LEU A 14 8.43 -35.92 -71.67
CA LEU A 14 9.25 -36.76 -70.74
C LEU A 14 9.59 -36.27 -69.31
N MET A 15 8.90 -36.92 -68.37
CA MET A 15 9.35 -37.55 -67.10
C MET A 15 10.71 -37.16 -66.47
N GLY A 16 10.64 -36.79 -65.19
CA GLY A 16 11.72 -36.89 -64.21
C GLY A 16 11.17 -36.76 -62.79
N ILE A 17 11.20 -37.84 -62.00
CA ILE A 17 10.77 -37.82 -60.59
C ILE A 17 11.93 -37.28 -59.74
N GLY A 18 11.66 -36.26 -58.93
CA GLY A 18 12.62 -35.71 -57.98
C GLY A 18 11.90 -34.98 -56.85
N VAL A 19 11.67 -35.66 -55.73
CA VAL A 19 11.13 -35.04 -54.52
C VAL A 19 12.26 -34.24 -53.87
N LEU A 20 12.19 -32.91 -53.95
CA LEU A 20 13.00 -32.01 -53.13
C LEU A 20 12.16 -31.56 -51.92
N LEU A 21 12.69 -31.76 -50.71
CA LEU A 21 12.15 -31.10 -49.52
C LEU A 21 12.44 -29.59 -49.62
N GLY A 22 11.41 -28.80 -49.86
CA GLY A 22 11.46 -27.35 -49.71
C GLY A 22 11.29 -26.95 -48.24
N THR A 23 12.38 -26.67 -47.53
CA THR A 23 12.32 -25.99 -46.24
C THR A 23 11.80 -24.56 -46.46
N VAL A 24 10.55 -24.31 -46.08
CA VAL A 24 9.98 -22.95 -46.06
C VAL A 24 10.64 -22.18 -44.92
N LEU A 25 11.57 -21.30 -45.28
CA LEU A 25 12.16 -20.35 -44.34
C LEU A 25 11.13 -19.25 -44.05
N VAL A 26 10.31 -19.42 -43.02
CA VAL A 26 9.46 -18.33 -42.51
C VAL A 26 10.38 -17.31 -41.86
N ALA A 27 10.65 -16.22 -42.58
CA ALA A 27 11.34 -15.07 -42.03
C ALA A 27 10.42 -14.35 -41.04
N SER A 28 10.42 -14.79 -39.79
CA SER A 28 9.76 -14.11 -38.68
C SER A 28 10.39 -12.72 -38.52
N ILE A 29 9.72 -11.70 -39.04
CA ILE A 29 10.02 -10.30 -38.69
C ILE A 29 9.67 -10.16 -37.22
N GLY A 30 10.70 -10.31 -36.37
CA GLY A 30 10.60 -10.04 -34.95
C GLY A 30 10.35 -8.56 -34.75
N LEU A 31 9.08 -8.17 -34.70
CA LEU A 31 8.67 -6.85 -34.27
C LEU A 31 9.06 -6.75 -32.80
N LEU A 32 10.23 -6.15 -32.53
CA LEU A 32 10.65 -5.72 -31.20
C LEU A 32 9.65 -4.67 -30.73
N MET A 33 8.55 -5.12 -30.15
CA MET A 33 7.72 -4.30 -29.30
C MET A 33 8.60 -3.91 -28.11
N ASN A 34 9.18 -2.71 -28.19
CA ASN A 34 9.65 -2.02 -27.01
C ASN A 34 8.43 -1.83 -26.12
N VAL A 35 8.24 -2.76 -25.19
CA VAL A 35 7.26 -2.66 -24.10
C VAL A 35 7.74 -1.52 -23.22
N HIS A 36 7.43 -0.30 -23.64
CA HIS A 36 7.44 0.83 -22.75
C HIS A 36 6.41 0.49 -21.69
N SER A 37 6.87 0.16 -20.48
CA SER A 37 6.01 0.16 -19.31
C SER A 37 5.24 1.47 -19.35
N ALA A 38 3.92 1.39 -19.50
CA ALA A 38 3.09 2.58 -19.55
C ALA A 38 3.39 3.39 -18.28
N LYS A 39 3.84 4.64 -18.45
CA LYS A 39 3.98 5.53 -17.30
C LYS A 39 2.62 5.55 -16.60
N ALA A 40 2.63 5.37 -15.28
CA ALA A 40 1.47 5.69 -14.46
C ALA A 40 1.03 7.13 -14.75
N ALA A 41 -0.26 7.40 -14.62
CA ALA A 41 -0.85 8.68 -15.00
C ALA A 41 -0.28 9.80 -14.12
N GLN A 42 0.64 10.58 -14.68
CA GLN A 42 1.31 11.66 -13.98
C GLN A 42 0.35 12.85 -13.77
N ILE A 43 0.16 13.27 -12.51
CA ILE A 43 -0.70 14.40 -12.15
C ILE A 43 0.18 15.61 -11.85
N CYS A 44 0.01 16.68 -12.63
CA CYS A 44 0.81 17.92 -12.57
C CYS A 44 -0.06 19.15 -12.23
N ASN A 45 -0.94 19.03 -11.22
CA ASN A 45 -1.79 20.15 -10.80
C ASN A 45 -1.81 20.28 -9.28
N THR A 46 -2.06 21.51 -8.82
CA THR A 46 -1.97 21.98 -7.43
C THR A 46 -2.94 21.32 -6.43
N SER A 47 -3.70 20.31 -6.86
CA SER A 47 -4.65 19.56 -6.03
C SER A 47 -4.69 18.08 -6.42
N GLY A 48 -3.58 17.60 -7.00
CA GLY A 48 -3.44 16.21 -7.40
C GLY A 48 -3.52 15.28 -6.20
N MET A 49 -4.35 14.24 -6.32
CA MET A 49 -4.53 13.22 -5.29
C MET A 49 -4.46 11.84 -5.94
N ILE A 50 -3.59 10.97 -5.41
CA ILE A 50 -3.51 9.55 -5.84
C ILE A 50 -3.71 8.66 -4.61
N SER A 51 -4.78 7.87 -4.59
CA SER A 51 -5.01 6.91 -3.50
C SER A 51 -4.08 5.71 -3.63
N MET A 52 -3.39 5.37 -2.54
CA MET A 52 -2.41 4.27 -2.47
C MET A 52 -2.69 3.39 -1.24
N GLY A 53 -3.92 2.85 -1.18
CA GLY A 53 -4.36 2.02 -0.06
C GLY A 53 -4.54 2.84 1.21
N LYS A 54 -3.82 2.51 2.28
CA LYS A 54 -3.83 3.30 3.53
C LYS A 54 -3.06 4.63 3.44
N TYR A 55 -2.35 4.86 2.33
CA TYR A 55 -1.73 6.15 2.02
C TYR A 55 -2.50 6.86 0.92
N TRP A 56 -2.25 8.15 0.77
CA TRP A 56 -2.58 8.90 -0.44
C TRP A 56 -1.44 9.88 -0.75
N LEU A 57 -1.22 10.20 -2.02
CA LEU A 57 -0.25 11.20 -2.44
C LEU A 57 -0.93 12.55 -2.61
N ASN A 58 -0.40 13.62 -2.02
CA ASN A 58 -0.77 15.00 -2.34
C ASN A 58 0.23 15.62 -3.32
N SER A 59 -0.30 16.38 -4.28
CA SER A 59 0.42 17.53 -4.80
C SER A 59 0.02 18.73 -3.94
N ASN A 60 0.90 19.13 -3.02
CA ASN A 60 0.62 20.11 -1.98
C ASN A 60 1.39 21.40 -2.24
N GLU A 61 0.90 22.20 -3.18
CA GLU A 61 1.56 23.43 -3.65
C GLU A 61 1.24 24.69 -2.80
N TRP A 62 1.18 24.52 -1.48
CA TRP A 62 0.73 25.54 -0.52
C TRP A 62 1.52 26.85 -0.57
N GLY A 63 2.82 26.80 -0.90
CA GLY A 63 3.74 27.93 -0.93
C GLY A 63 4.06 28.46 -2.34
N ALA A 64 3.41 27.92 -3.39
CA ALA A 64 3.74 28.19 -4.78
C ALA A 64 3.69 29.68 -5.17
N SER A 65 2.86 30.47 -4.48
CA SER A 65 2.75 31.93 -4.65
C SER A 65 4.05 32.70 -4.38
N SER A 66 5.01 32.11 -3.66
CA SER A 66 6.35 32.69 -3.45
C SER A 66 7.31 32.48 -4.64
N GLY A 67 6.82 31.90 -5.75
CA GLY A 67 7.64 31.59 -6.91
C GLY A 67 6.86 31.32 -8.20
N SER A 68 7.50 30.60 -9.12
CA SER A 68 6.92 30.14 -10.38
C SER A 68 7.60 28.86 -10.81
N GLY A 69 6.80 27.90 -11.28
CA GLY A 69 7.25 26.54 -11.51
C GLY A 69 6.12 25.56 -11.77
N THR A 70 6.47 24.28 -11.72
CA THR A 70 5.57 23.15 -11.89
C THR A 70 6.03 22.00 -11.00
N GLN A 71 5.08 21.25 -10.44
CA GLN A 71 5.36 19.98 -9.79
C GLN A 71 4.39 18.89 -10.29
N CYS A 72 4.80 17.63 -10.16
CA CYS A 72 4.00 16.50 -10.61
C CYS A 72 4.24 15.27 -9.74
N ILE A 73 3.18 14.57 -9.36
CA ILE A 73 3.22 13.26 -8.68
C ILE A 73 2.82 12.12 -9.62
N TRP A 74 3.27 10.91 -9.31
CA TRP A 74 2.78 9.64 -9.89
C TRP A 74 2.99 8.48 -8.92
N ASP A 75 2.09 7.50 -8.92
CA ASP A 75 2.35 6.20 -8.32
C ASP A 75 3.26 5.34 -9.20
N THR A 76 3.92 4.34 -8.62
CA THR A 76 4.76 3.36 -9.33
C THR A 76 4.48 1.94 -8.85
N SER A 77 4.17 1.76 -7.56
CA SER A 77 3.58 0.54 -7.05
C SER A 77 2.80 0.80 -5.75
N ASN A 78 1.73 0.06 -5.52
CA ASN A 78 1.04 0.00 -4.24
C ASN A 78 1.08 -1.48 -3.82
N THR A 79 2.10 -1.84 -3.03
CA THR A 79 2.64 -3.21 -2.95
C THR A 79 3.01 -3.61 -1.53
N GLY A 80 2.26 -4.55 -0.97
CA GLY A 80 2.35 -4.94 0.45
C GLY A 80 1.88 -3.79 1.34
N SER A 81 2.44 -3.67 2.55
CA SER A 81 2.26 -2.46 3.37
C SER A 81 3.05 -1.23 2.85
N SER A 82 3.74 -1.39 1.71
CA SER A 82 4.62 -0.40 1.10
C SER A 82 4.02 0.21 -0.17
N ILE A 83 4.49 1.40 -0.50
CA ILE A 83 4.21 2.09 -1.77
C ILE A 83 5.54 2.48 -2.44
N ALA A 84 5.50 2.64 -3.75
CA ALA A 84 6.53 3.30 -4.53
C ALA A 84 5.85 4.38 -5.37
N TRP A 85 6.41 5.58 -5.36
CA TRP A 85 5.85 6.77 -5.99
C TRP A 85 6.98 7.73 -6.35
N GLY A 86 6.69 8.77 -7.13
CA GLY A 86 7.67 9.82 -7.37
C GLY A 86 7.06 11.19 -7.54
N THR A 87 7.91 12.19 -7.38
CA THR A 87 7.62 13.58 -7.74
C THR A 87 8.75 14.17 -8.59
N SER A 88 8.40 15.06 -9.50
CA SER A 88 9.35 15.85 -10.30
C SER A 88 8.96 17.31 -10.26
N TRP A 89 9.95 18.18 -10.07
CA TRP A 89 9.73 19.62 -9.89
C TRP A 89 10.65 20.47 -10.76
N ASN A 90 10.20 21.70 -10.97
CA ASN A 90 10.99 22.79 -11.51
C ASN A 90 10.46 24.09 -10.92
N TRP A 91 11.17 24.66 -9.94
CA TRP A 91 10.74 25.85 -9.20
C TRP A 91 11.79 26.96 -9.19
N THR A 92 11.31 28.19 -9.34
CA THR A 92 12.07 29.44 -9.22
C THR A 92 11.33 30.39 -8.27
N GLY A 93 12.00 31.43 -7.78
CA GLY A 93 11.39 32.44 -6.90
C GLY A 93 12.20 32.68 -5.62
N GLN A 94 11.50 32.98 -4.52
CA GLN A 94 12.12 33.25 -3.23
C GLN A 94 12.86 32.00 -2.72
N SER A 95 14.15 32.13 -2.44
CA SER A 95 15.03 30.99 -2.09
C SER A 95 14.87 30.48 -0.65
N ASN A 96 14.20 31.26 0.21
CA ASN A 96 13.97 30.99 1.63
C ASN A 96 12.49 30.64 1.92
N SER A 97 11.69 30.35 0.90
CA SER A 97 10.29 29.94 1.03
C SER A 97 10.08 28.60 0.34
N VAL A 98 9.48 27.65 1.06
CA VAL A 98 8.98 26.40 0.47
C VAL A 98 7.88 26.73 -0.54
N LYS A 99 7.86 26.00 -1.67
CA LYS A 99 6.80 26.09 -2.69
C LYS A 99 5.77 24.99 -2.49
N THR A 100 6.25 23.81 -2.14
CA THR A 100 5.50 22.57 -2.21
C THR A 100 5.99 21.60 -1.15
N TYR A 101 5.12 20.69 -0.71
CA TYR A 101 5.50 19.48 0.04
C TYR A 101 4.74 18.29 -0.54
N ASP A 102 5.15 17.82 -1.72
CA ASP A 102 4.58 16.58 -2.28
C ASP A 102 4.98 15.42 -1.37
N SER A 103 3.98 14.73 -0.82
CA SER A 103 4.17 13.70 0.17
C SER A 103 3.25 12.50 -0.07
N SER A 104 3.60 11.37 0.55
CA SER A 104 2.62 10.33 0.84
C SER A 104 2.15 10.43 2.28
N VAL A 105 0.84 10.55 2.48
CA VAL A 105 0.17 10.79 3.76
C VAL A 105 -0.43 9.50 4.31
N LEU A 106 0.00 9.08 5.50
CA LEU A 106 -0.68 8.09 6.35
C LEU A 106 -1.46 8.84 7.43
N GLY A 107 -2.78 8.61 7.55
CA GLY A 107 -3.60 9.19 8.63
C GLY A 107 -4.50 10.34 8.18
N TRP A 108 -4.47 11.43 8.96
CA TRP A 108 -5.27 12.65 8.75
C TRP A 108 -4.45 13.79 8.12
N HIS A 109 -5.05 14.61 7.27
CA HIS A 109 -4.45 15.86 6.79
C HIS A 109 -5.54 16.87 6.45
N TRP A 110 -5.64 17.95 7.23
CA TRP A 110 -6.56 19.08 7.01
C TRP A 110 -8.03 18.68 6.77
N GLY A 111 -8.50 17.68 7.52
CA GLY A 111 -9.87 17.14 7.46
C GLY A 111 -10.04 15.94 6.54
N TRP A 112 -9.09 15.65 5.66
CA TRP A 112 -9.03 14.39 4.93
C TRP A 112 -8.54 13.29 5.87
N GLN A 113 -9.27 12.17 5.92
CA GLN A 113 -8.92 11.02 6.76
C GLN A 113 -8.85 9.78 5.88
N ASN A 114 -7.68 9.13 5.84
CA ASN A 114 -7.60 7.79 5.26
C ASN A 114 -7.85 6.72 6.34
N THR A 115 -8.51 5.63 5.96
CA THR A 115 -8.89 4.55 6.89
C THR A 115 -7.80 3.48 6.94
N ASN A 116 -7.82 2.62 7.97
CA ASN A 116 -6.86 1.51 8.12
C ASN A 116 -5.39 1.94 8.28
N THR A 117 -5.17 3.18 8.70
CA THR A 117 -3.85 3.78 8.94
C THR A 117 -3.24 3.34 10.27
N GLY A 118 -4.10 2.97 11.22
CA GLY A 118 -3.76 2.75 12.63
C GLY A 118 -3.64 4.03 13.45
N LEU A 119 -3.80 5.20 12.81
CA LEU A 119 -3.79 6.54 13.39
C LEU A 119 -5.23 7.08 13.52
N PRO A 120 -5.52 8.02 14.44
CA PRO A 120 -4.58 8.60 15.40
C PRO A 120 -4.18 7.67 16.56
N ILE A 121 -2.96 7.82 17.06
CA ILE A 121 -2.49 7.14 18.30
C ILE A 121 -2.12 8.16 19.37
N GLN A 122 -2.50 7.90 20.62
CA GLN A 122 -2.03 8.72 21.74
C GLN A 122 -0.55 8.42 22.03
N LEU A 123 0.26 9.43 22.28
CA LEU A 123 1.71 9.26 22.50
C LEU A 123 2.01 8.37 23.72
N SER A 124 1.18 8.41 24.75
CA SER A 124 1.21 7.54 25.94
C SER A 124 0.83 6.08 25.69
N SER A 125 0.29 5.74 24.52
CA SER A 125 -0.09 4.36 24.20
C SER A 125 1.14 3.47 23.99
N ASN A 126 0.96 2.14 24.05
CA ASN A 126 2.01 1.18 23.72
C ASN A 126 2.20 0.97 22.20
N LYS A 127 1.84 1.95 21.36
CA LYS A 127 1.96 1.86 19.90
C LYS A 127 3.18 2.60 19.36
N GLY A 128 3.94 1.97 18.47
CA GLY A 128 5.04 2.59 17.70
C GLY A 128 4.62 2.82 16.25
N VAL A 129 5.48 3.50 15.47
CA VAL A 129 5.28 3.68 14.02
C VAL A 129 6.57 3.32 13.30
N GLN A 130 6.68 2.04 12.94
CA GLN A 130 7.82 1.50 12.21
C GLN A 130 7.74 1.92 10.74
N THR A 131 8.77 2.61 10.27
CA THR A 131 8.88 3.08 8.88
C THR A 131 10.12 2.53 8.20
N GLY A 132 10.05 2.40 6.88
CA GLY A 132 11.20 2.14 6.03
C GLY A 132 11.04 2.92 4.74
N TRP A 133 12.06 3.68 4.35
CA TRP A 133 12.02 4.54 3.17
C TRP A 133 13.33 4.43 2.38
N ASN A 134 13.19 4.05 1.12
CA ASN A 134 14.24 4.03 0.12
C ASN A 134 13.83 4.96 -1.03
N PHE A 135 14.73 5.84 -1.43
CA PHE A 135 14.50 6.76 -2.55
C PHE A 135 15.75 6.99 -3.39
N ASN A 136 15.55 7.42 -4.63
CA ASN A 136 16.57 7.98 -5.49
C ASN A 136 16.29 9.47 -5.70
N LEU A 137 17.32 10.30 -5.61
CA LEU A 137 17.21 11.74 -5.80
C LEU A 137 18.07 12.18 -6.99
N THR A 138 17.43 12.73 -8.01
CA THR A 138 18.08 13.32 -9.19
C THR A 138 17.98 14.83 -9.12
N GLN A 139 19.11 15.53 -9.10
CA GLN A 139 19.19 16.99 -9.15
C GLN A 139 19.91 17.39 -10.43
N ASN A 140 19.25 18.16 -11.30
CA ASN A 140 19.84 18.57 -12.59
C ASN A 140 20.64 19.88 -12.49
N ASN A 141 20.40 20.65 -11.42
CA ASN A 141 21.08 21.89 -11.06
C ASN A 141 21.23 21.95 -9.52
N ALA A 142 21.81 23.02 -8.99
CA ALA A 142 21.72 23.30 -7.55
C ALA A 142 20.25 23.44 -7.13
N ASN A 143 19.77 22.56 -6.25
CA ASN A 143 18.45 22.62 -5.65
C ASN A 143 18.56 22.99 -4.18
N THR A 144 17.61 23.78 -3.70
CA THR A 144 17.36 24.00 -2.26
C THR A 144 16.11 23.21 -1.91
N LEU A 145 16.31 22.12 -1.16
CA LEU A 145 15.26 21.16 -0.77
C LEU A 145 15.64 20.39 0.49
N ASP A 146 14.64 19.74 1.07
CA ASP A 146 14.82 18.61 1.99
C ASP A 146 14.22 17.30 1.41
N VAL A 147 14.42 16.18 2.11
CA VAL A 147 13.56 14.99 2.01
C VAL A 147 13.29 14.53 3.43
N SER A 148 12.04 14.57 3.85
CA SER A 148 11.66 14.51 5.26
C SER A 148 10.38 13.70 5.50
N TYR A 149 10.26 13.20 6.72
CA TYR A 149 8.96 12.90 7.30
C TYR A 149 8.39 14.17 7.93
N ASP A 150 7.07 14.27 7.95
CA ASP A 150 6.32 15.27 8.69
C ASP A 150 5.21 14.59 9.50
N LEU A 151 5.06 14.95 10.77
CA LEU A 151 4.20 14.28 11.75
C LEU A 151 3.35 15.32 12.48
N TRP A 152 2.03 15.26 12.26
CA TRP A 152 1.10 16.18 12.89
C TRP A 152 0.58 15.66 14.23
N LEU A 153 0.68 16.51 15.26
CA LEU A 153 0.19 16.24 16.60
C LEU A 153 -1.03 17.10 16.92
N HIS A 154 -2.03 16.49 17.57
CA HIS A 154 -3.24 17.15 18.03
C HIS A 154 -3.52 16.87 19.51
N THR A 155 -4.26 17.76 20.17
CA THR A 155 -4.76 17.57 21.54
C THR A 155 -5.97 16.64 21.63
N ILE A 156 -6.55 16.24 20.49
CA ILE A 156 -7.77 15.44 20.37
C ILE A 156 -7.56 14.21 19.48
N SER A 157 -8.32 13.15 19.74
CA SER A 157 -8.21 11.85 19.06
C SER A 157 -8.86 11.76 17.68
N ASN A 158 -9.66 12.75 17.29
CA ASN A 158 -10.35 12.79 15.99
C ASN A 158 -10.44 14.23 15.47
N PRO A 159 -9.32 14.80 14.97
CA PRO A 159 -9.32 16.15 14.42
C PRO A 159 -10.20 16.26 13.15
N THR A 160 -10.94 17.36 13.07
CA THR A 160 -11.73 17.78 11.89
C THR A 160 -10.95 18.84 11.09
N SER A 161 -11.44 19.27 9.93
CA SER A 161 -10.80 20.35 9.15
C SER A 161 -10.65 21.69 9.89
N SER A 162 -11.41 21.93 10.96
CA SER A 162 -11.28 23.10 11.85
C SER A 162 -10.37 22.87 13.06
N SER A 163 -9.82 21.67 13.20
CA SER A 163 -8.91 21.30 14.31
C SER A 163 -7.48 21.55 13.88
N GLY A 164 -6.92 22.70 14.24
CA GLY A 164 -5.52 22.99 13.99
C GLY A 164 -4.59 22.04 14.78
N PRO A 165 -3.40 21.72 14.24
CA PRO A 165 -2.39 20.96 14.97
C PRO A 165 -1.88 21.75 16.17
N SER A 166 -1.43 21.05 17.21
CA SER A 166 -0.69 21.66 18.31
C SER A 166 0.82 21.67 18.07
N ASP A 167 1.32 20.72 17.28
CA ASP A 167 2.74 20.58 16.98
C ASP A 167 2.95 19.88 15.63
N GLU A 168 4.10 20.17 15.03
CA GLU A 168 4.65 19.58 13.82
C GLU A 168 6.00 18.96 14.17
N VAL A 169 6.23 17.69 13.82
CA VAL A 169 7.50 17.01 14.11
C VAL A 169 8.11 16.50 12.81
N MET A 170 9.14 17.17 12.32
CA MET A 170 9.81 16.78 11.07
C MET A 170 11.04 15.91 11.33
N VAL A 171 11.30 14.92 10.46
CA VAL A 171 12.52 14.09 10.49
C VAL A 171 13.19 14.13 9.13
N TRP A 172 14.21 14.97 8.97
CA TRP A 172 14.86 15.22 7.68
C TRP A 172 15.96 14.18 7.41
N LEU A 173 15.77 13.35 6.38
CA LEU A 173 16.74 12.33 5.94
C LEU A 173 17.82 12.91 5.02
N TYR A 174 17.47 13.93 4.25
CA TYR A 174 18.34 14.58 3.26
C TYR A 174 18.08 16.09 3.25
N LYS A 175 19.11 16.90 2.99
CA LYS A 175 18.95 18.32 2.62
C LYS A 175 20.01 18.80 1.63
N ALA A 176 19.67 19.80 0.82
CA ALA A 176 20.57 20.44 -0.16
C ALA A 176 20.34 21.96 -0.27
N GLY A 177 21.27 22.65 -0.94
CA GLY A 177 21.14 24.06 -1.35
C GLY A 177 20.97 25.07 -0.21
N GLY A 178 21.35 24.71 1.02
CA GLY A 178 21.19 25.58 2.19
C GLY A 178 19.82 25.54 2.85
N ALA A 179 18.96 24.57 2.50
CA ALA A 179 17.71 24.33 3.22
C ALA A 179 17.97 24.14 4.73
N GLY A 180 17.12 24.71 5.56
CA GLY A 180 17.24 24.70 7.01
C GLY A 180 15.85 24.72 7.67
N PRO A 181 15.70 24.03 8.81
CA PRO A 181 14.42 23.93 9.50
C PRO A 181 14.04 25.24 10.18
N VAL A 182 12.78 25.32 10.60
CA VAL A 182 12.25 26.38 11.46
C VAL A 182 13.01 26.45 12.79
N GLY A 183 13.22 27.67 13.29
CA GLY A 183 13.68 27.90 14.66
C GLY A 183 15.19 27.80 14.85
N THR A 184 15.61 27.28 16.01
CA THR A 184 17.02 27.27 16.44
C THR A 184 17.46 25.91 16.95
N LYS A 185 18.73 25.55 16.72
CA LYS A 185 19.31 24.27 17.14
C LYS A 185 19.37 24.18 18.67
N GLN A 186 18.75 23.14 19.22
CA GLN A 186 18.65 22.86 20.65
C GLN A 186 19.67 21.84 21.13
N ALA A 187 19.90 20.79 20.34
CA ALA A 187 20.75 19.66 20.71
C ALA A 187 21.25 18.88 19.48
N THR A 188 22.23 18.00 19.71
CA THR A 188 22.49 16.85 18.85
C THR A 188 22.20 15.59 19.67
N VAL A 189 21.38 14.68 19.14
CA VAL A 189 20.88 13.47 19.82
C VAL A 189 21.08 12.23 18.95
N THR A 190 21.27 11.07 19.57
CA THR A 190 21.32 9.77 18.86
C THR A 190 20.01 9.01 19.07
N LEU A 191 19.26 8.78 17.98
CA LEU A 191 17.99 8.04 17.95
C LEU A 191 18.02 7.06 16.77
N GLY A 192 17.50 5.84 16.93
CA GLY A 192 17.62 4.79 15.90
C GLY A 192 19.07 4.53 15.44
N GLY A 193 20.05 4.62 16.35
CA GLY A 193 21.48 4.48 16.04
C GLY A 193 22.07 5.57 15.13
N THR A 194 21.33 6.65 14.86
CA THR A 194 21.69 7.75 13.97
C THR A 194 21.77 9.07 14.75
N SER A 195 22.69 9.96 14.38
CA SER A 195 22.77 11.31 14.96
C SER A 195 21.88 12.32 14.23
N TRP A 196 21.16 13.12 15.01
CA TRP A 196 20.21 14.14 14.57
C TRP A 196 20.45 15.45 15.31
N ASP A 197 20.44 16.56 14.60
CA ASP A 197 20.37 17.90 15.19
C ASP A 197 18.88 18.26 15.37
N LEU A 198 18.45 18.44 16.62
CA LEU A 198 17.11 18.93 16.92
C LEU A 198 17.08 20.45 16.83
N TYR A 199 16.15 20.98 16.05
CA TYR A 199 15.76 22.39 15.98
C TYR A 199 14.34 22.55 16.53
N GLU A 200 14.10 23.64 17.25
CA GLU A 200 12.77 23.99 17.78
C GLU A 200 12.45 25.47 17.48
N GLY A 201 11.19 25.73 17.11
CA GLY A 201 10.63 27.05 16.85
C GLY A 201 9.10 27.02 16.76
N ASN A 202 8.46 28.16 16.56
CA ASN A 202 6.99 28.28 16.51
C ASN A 202 6.55 29.15 15.32
N ILE A 203 5.52 28.70 14.60
CA ILE A 203 4.92 29.40 13.43
C ILE A 203 3.40 29.55 13.52
N GLY A 204 2.83 29.40 14.73
CA GLY A 204 1.39 29.25 14.99
C GLY A 204 1.09 27.94 15.74
N TRP A 205 1.94 26.94 15.55
CA TRP A 205 2.12 25.73 16.35
C TRP A 205 3.62 25.54 16.64
N GLU A 206 3.96 24.64 17.57
CA GLU A 206 5.36 24.27 17.83
C GLU A 206 5.91 23.38 16.70
N VAL A 207 7.15 23.60 16.28
CA VAL A 207 7.83 22.82 15.24
C VAL A 207 9.10 22.21 15.81
N HIS A 208 9.24 20.90 15.72
CA HIS A 208 10.39 20.13 16.19
C HIS A 208 11.04 19.38 15.02
N SER A 209 12.13 19.91 14.46
CA SER A 209 12.79 19.30 13.30
C SER A 209 14.06 18.56 13.69
N PHE A 210 14.09 17.25 13.49
CA PHE A 210 15.26 16.39 13.65
C PHE A 210 16.00 16.27 12.32
N VAL A 211 17.10 17.00 12.16
CA VAL A 211 17.89 17.01 10.92
C VAL A 211 19.04 16.03 11.02
N ARG A 212 19.08 15.00 10.16
CA ARG A 212 20.17 14.02 10.16
C ARG A 212 21.51 14.71 9.93
N THR A 213 22.52 14.42 10.77
CA THR A 213 23.84 15.09 10.65
C THR A 213 24.61 14.71 9.38
N THR A 214 24.16 13.67 8.69
CA THR A 214 24.68 13.20 7.40
C THR A 214 23.50 12.74 6.56
N ASN A 215 23.39 13.19 5.31
CA ASN A 215 22.29 12.78 4.42
C ASN A 215 22.24 11.24 4.22
N THR A 216 21.05 10.70 4.00
CA THR A 216 20.83 9.33 3.51
C THR A 216 19.75 9.31 2.43
N THR A 217 19.67 8.21 1.68
CA THR A 217 18.56 7.90 0.75
C THR A 217 17.89 6.56 1.04
N SER A 218 18.27 5.93 2.16
CA SER A 218 17.71 4.67 2.67
C SER A 218 17.74 4.71 4.20
N GLN A 219 16.62 4.39 4.86
CA GLN A 219 16.55 4.29 6.31
C GLN A 219 15.35 3.46 6.77
N THR A 220 15.50 2.79 7.92
CA THR A 220 14.38 2.26 8.73
C THR A 220 14.38 2.97 10.09
N LEU A 221 13.23 3.41 10.58
CA LEU A 221 13.05 4.08 11.88
C LEU A 221 11.86 3.49 12.63
N ASP A 222 11.83 3.64 13.95
CA ASP A 222 10.56 3.82 14.67
C ASP A 222 10.43 5.31 14.97
N LEU A 223 9.38 5.94 14.44
CA LEU A 223 9.14 7.36 14.68
C LEU A 223 8.78 7.64 16.15
N LYS A 224 8.40 6.61 16.92
CA LYS A 224 8.19 6.72 18.36
C LYS A 224 9.45 7.13 19.12
N ASP A 225 10.66 6.80 18.66
CA ASP A 225 11.90 7.24 19.32
C ASP A 225 11.98 8.76 19.43
N PHE A 226 11.58 9.46 18.37
CA PHE A 226 11.56 10.92 18.28
C PHE A 226 10.47 11.52 19.18
N LEU A 227 9.27 10.94 19.13
CA LEU A 227 8.13 11.37 19.95
C LEU A 227 8.40 11.14 21.45
N ASN A 228 8.98 10.00 21.83
CA ASN A 228 9.41 9.70 23.19
C ASN A 228 10.49 10.69 23.68
N TYR A 229 11.44 11.06 22.82
CA TYR A 229 12.45 12.07 23.14
C TYR A 229 11.83 13.44 23.40
N LEU A 230 10.86 13.88 22.58
CA LEU A 230 10.11 15.12 22.84
C LEU A 230 9.27 15.03 24.12
N VAL A 231 8.63 13.89 24.40
CA VAL A 231 7.90 13.66 25.66
C VAL A 231 8.84 13.77 26.87
N SER A 232 10.06 13.24 26.79
CA SER A 232 11.09 13.41 27.82
C SER A 232 11.54 14.87 28.04
N ARG A 233 11.34 15.73 27.03
CA ARG A 233 11.61 17.19 27.06
C ARG A 233 10.40 18.02 27.48
N GLY A 234 9.24 17.39 27.73
CA GLY A 234 8.02 18.06 28.24
C GLY A 234 6.85 18.13 27.26
N LEU A 235 6.95 17.54 26.06
CA LEU A 235 5.78 17.36 25.18
C LEU A 235 4.73 16.49 25.89
N SER A 236 3.47 16.92 25.94
CA SER A 236 2.44 16.15 26.64
C SER A 236 2.19 14.81 25.95
N SER A 237 2.40 13.71 26.68
CA SER A 237 2.10 12.35 26.23
C SER A 237 0.60 12.10 26.01
N SER A 238 -0.27 13.02 26.43
CA SER A 238 -1.72 12.96 26.16
C SER A 238 -2.10 13.36 24.72
N LYS A 239 -1.17 13.96 23.96
CA LYS A 239 -1.39 14.33 22.55
C LYS A 239 -1.53 13.10 21.67
N TYR A 240 -2.09 13.29 20.49
CA TYR A 240 -2.33 12.26 19.48
C TYR A 240 -1.50 12.55 18.22
N LEU A 241 -0.72 11.58 17.78
CA LEU A 241 -0.17 11.56 16.42
C LEU A 241 -1.31 11.27 15.45
N SER A 242 -1.70 12.25 14.63
CA SER A 242 -2.81 12.12 13.68
C SER A 242 -2.38 11.61 12.30
N SER A 243 -1.15 11.89 11.92
CA SER A 243 -0.59 11.51 10.62
C SER A 243 0.92 11.35 10.63
N VAL A 244 1.40 10.57 9.66
CA VAL A 244 2.79 10.50 9.24
C VAL A 244 2.83 10.70 7.74
N GLU A 245 3.51 11.75 7.32
CA GLU A 245 3.76 12.10 5.93
C GLU A 245 5.23 11.84 5.61
N SER A 246 5.53 11.63 4.34
CA SER A 246 6.90 11.52 3.85
C SER A 246 7.00 12.13 2.47
N GLY A 247 7.81 13.16 2.29
CA GLY A 247 7.83 13.96 1.08
C GLY A 247 9.13 14.76 0.87
N THR A 248 9.04 15.82 0.09
CA THR A 248 10.15 16.74 -0.17
C THR A 248 9.66 18.18 -0.22
N GLU A 249 10.20 19.04 0.63
CA GLU A 249 9.99 20.47 0.58
C GLU A 249 10.88 21.10 -0.49
N ILE A 250 10.30 21.67 -1.54
CA ILE A 250 11.06 22.31 -2.62
C ILE A 250 11.05 23.83 -2.45
N PHE A 251 12.22 24.44 -2.31
CA PHE A 251 12.38 25.90 -2.31
C PHE A 251 12.64 26.40 -3.74
N THR A 252 13.68 25.87 -4.40
CA THR A 252 14.13 26.23 -5.75
C THR A 252 14.93 25.11 -6.41
N GLY A 253 15.00 25.14 -7.74
CA GLY A 253 15.77 24.22 -8.57
C GLY A 253 14.88 23.28 -9.37
N ASN A 254 15.50 22.33 -10.07
CA ASN A 254 14.78 21.27 -10.78
C ASN A 254 15.38 19.88 -10.53
N GLY A 255 14.52 18.89 -10.40
CA GLY A 255 14.90 17.55 -10.00
C GLY A 255 13.73 16.58 -9.95
N ARG A 256 14.01 15.40 -9.39
CA ARG A 256 13.08 14.29 -9.24
C ARG A 256 13.45 13.45 -8.03
N LEU A 257 12.43 13.08 -7.26
CA LEU A 257 12.49 12.10 -6.17
C LEU A 257 11.72 10.86 -6.62
N ASP A 258 12.36 9.70 -6.60
CA ASP A 258 11.71 8.41 -6.81
C ASP A 258 11.77 7.60 -5.51
N THR A 259 10.67 7.58 -4.76
CA THR A 259 10.48 6.66 -3.64
C THR A 259 10.34 5.25 -4.20
N THR A 260 11.42 4.46 -4.11
CA THR A 260 11.46 3.08 -4.62
C THR A 260 10.77 2.09 -3.69
N SER A 261 10.69 2.41 -2.39
CA SER A 261 9.85 1.74 -1.41
C SER A 261 9.67 2.61 -0.18
N TYR A 262 8.44 2.81 0.27
CA TYR A 262 8.09 3.47 1.52
C TYR A 262 7.02 2.68 2.26
N TYR A 263 7.20 2.47 3.56
CA TYR A 263 6.12 2.05 4.44
C TYR A 263 6.15 2.81 5.76
N ALA A 264 4.98 2.93 6.40
CA ALA A 264 4.80 3.31 7.79
C ALA A 264 3.70 2.44 8.41
N ASN A 265 4.02 1.70 9.47
CA ASN A 265 3.14 0.73 10.11
C ASN A 265 2.98 1.07 11.59
N VAL A 266 1.74 1.36 12.01
CA VAL A 266 1.40 1.45 13.44
C VAL A 266 1.41 0.03 14.02
N VAL A 267 2.34 -0.21 14.94
CA VAL A 267 2.56 -1.51 15.59
C VAL A 267 2.27 -1.41 17.09
N THR A 268 2.04 -2.54 17.75
CA THR A 268 1.96 -2.61 19.21
C THR A 268 3.29 -3.12 19.75
N GLU A 269 3.93 -2.34 20.61
CA GLU A 269 5.21 -2.67 21.21
C GLU A 269 5.11 -3.94 22.08
N GLY A 270 6.04 -4.89 21.85
CA GLY A 270 6.13 -6.15 22.58
C GLY A 270 5.63 -7.40 21.84
N SER A 271 5.10 -7.30 20.61
CA SER A 271 4.64 -8.46 19.82
C SER A 271 5.71 -9.13 18.94
N GLY A 272 6.96 -8.65 18.99
CA GLY A 272 8.13 -9.21 18.31
C GLY A 272 9.37 -8.99 19.17
N GLY A 273 10.27 -9.98 19.22
CA GLY A 273 11.31 -10.04 20.25
C GLY A 273 12.47 -9.05 20.08
N GLY A 274 12.66 -8.19 21.09
CA GLY A 274 13.89 -7.42 21.33
C GLY A 274 14.03 -6.12 20.51
N SER A 275 14.39 -4.98 21.10
CA SER A 275 14.65 -4.68 22.51
C SER A 275 14.66 -3.17 22.72
N THR A 276 14.10 -2.67 23.82
CA THR A 276 14.29 -1.30 24.30
C THR A 276 15.78 -1.03 24.57
N PRO A 277 16.27 0.20 24.29
CA PRO A 277 17.27 0.78 25.17
C PRO A 277 17.07 2.28 25.42
N THR A 278 17.05 2.65 26.70
CA THR A 278 17.44 3.98 27.20
C THR A 278 18.83 3.81 27.87
N PRO A 279 19.78 4.75 27.76
CA PRO A 279 21.16 4.36 27.43
C PRO A 279 22.16 4.29 28.60
N ALA A 280 23.20 3.46 28.42
CA ALA A 280 24.55 3.60 29.00
C ALA A 280 25.57 2.81 28.14
N PRO A 281 26.87 3.15 28.13
CA PRO A 281 27.76 2.79 27.02
C PRO A 281 28.56 1.48 27.21
N GLY A 282 28.85 0.82 26.08
CA GLY A 282 30.04 0.00 25.90
C GLY A 282 29.86 -1.52 25.95
N THR A 283 29.78 -2.16 24.78
CA THR A 283 30.76 -3.16 24.26
C THR A 283 30.19 -3.88 23.03
N THR A 284 31.05 -4.22 22.08
CA THR A 284 30.69 -4.80 20.78
C THR A 284 30.60 -6.34 20.83
N PRO A 285 29.61 -6.94 20.15
CA PRO A 285 29.82 -8.25 19.52
C PRO A 285 29.43 -8.30 18.03
N THR A 286 30.03 -9.26 17.32
CA THR A 286 29.96 -9.51 15.87
C THR A 286 28.66 -10.20 15.39
N PRO A 287 28.30 -10.12 14.09
CA PRO A 287 27.01 -10.59 13.57
C PRO A 287 26.96 -12.09 13.18
N ARG A 288 25.73 -12.63 13.13
CA ARG A 288 25.37 -13.97 12.59
C ARG A 288 24.29 -13.79 11.49
N PRO A 289 24.25 -14.61 10.41
CA PRO A 289 23.65 -14.16 9.15
C PRO A 289 22.12 -14.27 9.05
N THR A 290 21.59 -13.50 8.11
CA THR A 290 20.17 -13.30 7.76
C THR A 290 19.55 -14.46 6.97
N SER A 291 18.25 -14.68 7.17
CA SER A 291 17.39 -15.49 6.31
C SER A 291 16.44 -14.58 5.49
N THR A 292 16.38 -14.80 4.19
CA THR A 292 15.63 -13.98 3.21
C THR A 292 14.13 -14.30 3.18
N PRO A 293 13.23 -13.30 3.14
CA PRO A 293 11.83 -13.48 2.72
C PRO A 293 11.53 -12.85 1.35
N THR A 294 10.65 -13.51 0.59
CA THR A 294 10.19 -13.16 -0.77
C THR A 294 9.03 -12.14 -0.71
N PRO A 295 8.82 -11.25 -1.73
CA PRO A 295 7.84 -10.16 -1.62
C PRO A 295 6.39 -10.58 -1.84
N GLY A 296 5.45 -9.92 -1.14
CA GLY A 296 4.00 -10.16 -1.25
C GLY A 296 3.14 -8.90 -1.20
N ASN A 297 1.99 -8.97 -1.89
CA ASN A 297 0.99 -7.91 -2.07
C ASN A 297 -0.25 -8.19 -1.18
N GLY A 298 -1.08 -7.22 -0.73
CA GLY A 298 -1.10 -5.78 -1.01
C GLY A 298 -2.01 -4.98 -0.07
N GLY A 299 -1.43 -4.23 0.88
CA GLY A 299 -2.07 -3.33 1.87
C GLY A 299 -3.03 -3.96 2.88
N GLY A 300 -3.77 -4.98 2.45
CA GLY A 300 -4.83 -5.62 3.21
C GLY A 300 -4.32 -6.62 4.23
N PHE A 301 -5.30 -7.33 4.80
CA PHE A 301 -5.13 -8.58 5.52
C PHE A 301 -4.03 -9.44 4.86
N ASN A 302 -2.92 -9.62 5.57
CA ASN A 302 -1.79 -10.46 5.19
C ASN A 302 -1.87 -11.74 6.03
N PRO A 303 -2.58 -12.77 5.58
CA PRO A 303 -2.75 -14.00 6.33
C PRO A 303 -1.39 -14.66 6.51
N ASN A 304 -1.04 -15.04 7.74
CA ASN A 304 -0.03 -16.06 7.96
C ASN A 304 -0.42 -17.31 7.13
N PRO A 305 0.37 -17.71 6.13
CA PRO A 305 0.03 -18.82 5.23
C PRO A 305 0.03 -20.19 5.94
N ASN A 306 0.57 -20.24 7.17
CA ASN A 306 0.61 -21.40 8.05
C ASN A 306 -0.45 -21.37 9.15
N SER A 307 -1.47 -20.51 9.06
CA SER A 307 -2.59 -20.45 10.01
C SER A 307 -3.95 -20.55 9.33
N HIS A 308 -4.93 -20.94 10.13
CA HIS A 308 -6.33 -20.98 9.77
C HIS A 308 -7.04 -19.71 10.25
N TYR A 309 -8.23 -19.45 9.73
CA TYR A 309 -9.03 -18.27 10.07
C TYR A 309 -10.49 -18.66 10.25
N ARG A 310 -11.12 -18.08 11.29
CA ARG A 310 -12.57 -17.96 11.37
C ARG A 310 -12.96 -16.63 10.73
N ILE A 311 -13.92 -16.68 9.82
CA ILE A 311 -14.42 -15.54 9.08
C ILE A 311 -15.77 -15.18 9.71
N VAL A 312 -15.76 -14.20 10.62
CA VAL A 312 -16.88 -13.89 11.55
C VAL A 312 -17.71 -12.73 10.99
N ASN A 313 -18.99 -12.93 10.72
CA ASN A 313 -19.86 -11.87 10.21
C ASN A 313 -20.10 -10.78 11.28
N ARG A 314 -20.01 -9.50 10.89
CA ARG A 314 -20.18 -8.35 11.78
C ARG A 314 -21.60 -8.21 12.31
N ASN A 315 -22.60 -8.59 11.52
CA ASN A 315 -24.01 -8.44 11.88
C ASN A 315 -24.49 -9.52 12.85
N SER A 316 -24.12 -10.78 12.60
CA SER A 316 -24.64 -11.93 13.36
C SER A 316 -23.67 -12.49 14.42
N GLY A 317 -22.36 -12.22 14.29
CA GLY A 317 -21.32 -12.88 15.08
C GLY A 317 -21.11 -14.37 14.73
N GLN A 318 -21.81 -14.89 13.72
CA GLN A 318 -21.65 -16.26 13.21
C GLN A 318 -20.48 -16.35 12.22
N VAL A 319 -20.03 -17.56 11.91
CA VAL A 319 -18.87 -17.78 11.02
C VAL A 319 -19.26 -18.35 9.67
N LEU A 320 -18.48 -18.03 8.64
CA LEU A 320 -18.55 -18.62 7.30
C LEU A 320 -18.34 -20.14 7.40
N ASP A 321 -19.37 -20.91 7.09
CA ASP A 321 -19.46 -22.36 7.31
C ASP A 321 -19.78 -23.07 5.98
N VAL A 322 -19.19 -24.25 5.77
CA VAL A 322 -19.59 -25.17 4.69
C VAL A 322 -20.69 -26.08 5.24
N SER A 323 -21.92 -25.85 4.78
CA SER A 323 -23.13 -26.42 5.36
C SER A 323 -23.05 -27.94 5.50
N GLY A 324 -23.41 -28.45 6.68
CA GLY A 324 -23.35 -29.87 7.03
C GLY A 324 -21.93 -30.47 7.03
N ALA A 325 -20.88 -29.65 7.06
CA ALA A 325 -19.48 -30.05 6.94
C ALA A 325 -19.18 -30.86 5.65
N SER A 326 -19.87 -30.53 4.55
CA SER A 326 -19.68 -31.18 3.26
C SER A 326 -18.23 -31.16 2.78
N THR A 327 -17.79 -32.22 2.12
CA THR A 327 -16.51 -32.31 1.41
C THR A 327 -16.68 -32.45 -0.11
N ALA A 328 -17.90 -32.31 -0.61
CA ALA A 328 -18.21 -32.37 -2.04
C ALA A 328 -18.23 -30.97 -2.69
N ASN A 329 -17.91 -30.94 -3.98
CA ASN A 329 -18.21 -29.80 -4.87
C ASN A 329 -19.71 -29.48 -4.81
N GLY A 330 -20.08 -28.20 -4.79
CA GLY A 330 -21.47 -27.78 -4.58
C GLY A 330 -21.92 -27.83 -3.12
N GLY A 331 -20.98 -28.02 -2.17
CA GLY A 331 -21.26 -27.83 -0.74
C GLY A 331 -21.54 -26.36 -0.47
N LEU A 332 -22.80 -26.03 -0.19
CA LEU A 332 -23.26 -24.64 -0.03
C LEU A 332 -22.61 -23.95 1.17
N ILE A 333 -22.38 -22.64 1.03
CA ILE A 333 -21.89 -21.78 2.10
C ILE A 333 -23.06 -21.14 2.84
N ASP A 334 -23.02 -21.22 4.16
CA ASP A 334 -23.94 -20.55 5.07
C ASP A 334 -23.17 -19.87 6.21
N GLN A 335 -23.91 -19.29 7.15
CA GLN A 335 -23.37 -18.91 8.46
C GLN A 335 -23.85 -19.89 9.54
N TRP A 336 -22.96 -20.20 10.48
CA TRP A 336 -23.31 -21.00 11.66
C TRP A 336 -22.63 -20.45 12.93
N PRO A 337 -23.19 -20.63 14.14
CA PRO A 337 -22.48 -20.33 15.38
C PRO A 337 -21.16 -21.12 15.46
N SER A 338 -20.09 -20.50 15.95
CA SER A 338 -18.80 -21.20 15.93
C SER A 338 -18.79 -22.40 16.88
N ASN A 339 -18.55 -23.58 16.33
CA ASN A 339 -18.63 -24.87 17.01
C ASN A 339 -17.27 -25.59 17.12
N GLY A 340 -16.21 -25.02 16.51
CA GLY A 340 -14.86 -25.58 16.52
C GLY A 340 -14.52 -26.48 15.33
N GLY A 341 -15.49 -26.82 14.46
CA GLY A 341 -15.29 -27.71 13.31
C GLY A 341 -14.40 -27.12 12.21
N ASN A 342 -13.67 -27.98 11.51
CA ASN A 342 -12.78 -27.59 10.40
C ASN A 342 -13.53 -27.00 9.20
N ASN A 343 -14.84 -27.28 9.07
CA ASN A 343 -15.71 -26.70 8.04
C ASN A 343 -15.93 -25.18 8.22
N GLN A 344 -15.61 -24.65 9.41
CA GLN A 344 -15.64 -23.22 9.75
C GLN A 344 -14.27 -22.54 9.66
N LEU A 345 -13.24 -23.28 9.24
CA LEU A 345 -11.86 -22.82 9.20
C LEU A 345 -11.39 -22.69 7.75
N TRP A 346 -10.77 -21.55 7.47
CA TRP A 346 -10.34 -21.18 6.13
C TRP A 346 -8.86 -20.82 6.12
N ARG A 347 -8.11 -21.30 5.14
CA ARG A 347 -6.74 -20.88 4.85
C ARG A 347 -6.72 -20.04 3.59
N PHE A 348 -6.12 -18.87 3.66
CA PHE A 348 -5.97 -17.99 2.52
C PHE A 348 -4.70 -18.33 1.74
N VAL A 349 -4.82 -18.51 0.43
CA VAL A 349 -3.70 -18.75 -0.50
C VAL A 349 -3.68 -17.60 -1.50
N ALA A 350 -2.57 -16.87 -1.57
CA ALA A 350 -2.45 -15.69 -2.42
C ALA A 350 -2.60 -16.01 -3.92
N THR A 351 -3.27 -15.13 -4.65
CA THR A 351 -3.38 -15.13 -6.11
C THR A 351 -2.87 -13.79 -6.67
N ASN A 352 -3.07 -13.56 -7.97
CA ASN A 352 -2.77 -12.25 -8.57
C ASN A 352 -3.80 -11.21 -8.10
N GLY A 353 -3.47 -10.47 -7.04
CA GLY A 353 -4.29 -9.37 -6.51
C GLY A 353 -5.35 -9.74 -5.47
N GLY A 354 -5.47 -11.00 -5.08
CA GLY A 354 -6.45 -11.47 -4.09
C GLY A 354 -6.06 -12.80 -3.46
N TYR A 355 -7.06 -13.56 -3.00
CA TYR A 355 -6.87 -14.85 -2.34
C TYR A 355 -7.86 -15.92 -2.79
N LYS A 356 -7.40 -17.17 -2.83
CA LYS A 356 -8.26 -18.37 -2.73
C LYS A 356 -8.50 -18.66 -1.25
N LEU A 357 -9.75 -18.86 -0.85
CA LEU A 357 -10.10 -19.26 0.51
C LEU A 357 -10.31 -20.79 0.52
N VAL A 358 -9.33 -21.53 1.03
CA VAL A 358 -9.34 -23.00 1.11
C VAL A 358 -10.02 -23.42 2.40
N ASN A 359 -11.09 -24.20 2.34
CA ASN A 359 -11.71 -24.77 3.52
C ASN A 359 -10.83 -25.89 4.12
N VAL A 360 -10.65 -25.90 5.44
CA VAL A 360 -9.73 -26.83 6.12
C VAL A 360 -10.29 -28.26 6.22
N ASN A 361 -11.61 -28.44 6.16
CA ASN A 361 -12.24 -29.76 6.19
C ASN A 361 -12.20 -30.46 4.82
N SER A 362 -12.47 -29.74 3.73
CA SER A 362 -12.63 -30.31 2.40
C SER A 362 -11.40 -30.13 1.49
N GLY A 363 -10.58 -29.10 1.73
CA GLY A 363 -9.54 -28.66 0.80
C GLY A 363 -10.08 -27.92 -0.44
N LEU A 364 -11.39 -27.71 -0.53
CA LEU A 364 -12.06 -27.01 -1.63
C LEU A 364 -12.05 -25.48 -1.41
N LEU A 365 -12.32 -24.72 -2.47
CA LEU A 365 -12.27 -23.26 -2.47
C LEU A 365 -13.66 -22.64 -2.34
N LEU A 366 -13.77 -21.50 -1.65
CA LEU A 366 -14.93 -20.61 -1.75
C LEU A 366 -15.11 -20.17 -3.21
N ASP A 367 -16.27 -20.51 -3.80
CA ASP A 367 -16.57 -20.34 -5.22
C ASP A 367 -17.87 -19.54 -5.42
N ASP A 368 -17.88 -18.65 -6.41
CA ASP A 368 -19.11 -18.13 -7.02
C ASP A 368 -19.55 -19.09 -8.16
N PRO A 369 -20.64 -19.87 -7.98
CA PRO A 369 -20.95 -21.02 -8.83
C PRO A 369 -21.08 -20.67 -10.30
N GLY A 370 -20.20 -21.28 -11.11
CA GLY A 370 -20.19 -21.07 -12.56
C GLY A 370 -19.80 -19.65 -13.00
N ALA A 371 -19.13 -18.88 -12.13
CA ALA A 371 -18.76 -17.48 -12.34
C ALA A 371 -19.97 -16.57 -12.62
N SER A 372 -21.05 -16.79 -11.87
CA SER A 372 -22.33 -16.09 -12.00
C SER A 372 -22.20 -14.55 -11.95
N LYS A 373 -23.21 -13.90 -12.53
CA LYS A 373 -23.40 -12.44 -12.51
C LYS A 373 -24.81 -12.10 -12.02
N ILE A 374 -25.42 -13.03 -11.29
CA ILE A 374 -26.79 -12.95 -10.81
C ILE A 374 -26.75 -12.71 -9.31
N ASN A 375 -27.13 -11.48 -8.93
CA ASN A 375 -27.26 -11.06 -7.55
C ASN A 375 -28.12 -12.08 -6.77
N GLY A 376 -27.64 -12.54 -5.63
CA GLY A 376 -28.32 -13.54 -4.82
C GLY A 376 -27.99 -14.99 -5.18
N THR A 377 -27.04 -15.25 -6.09
CA THR A 377 -26.46 -16.59 -6.25
C THR A 377 -25.79 -16.98 -4.92
N GLN A 378 -26.24 -18.06 -4.28
CA GLN A 378 -25.60 -18.60 -3.08
C GLN A 378 -24.21 -19.13 -3.44
N LEU A 379 -23.21 -18.82 -2.61
CA LEU A 379 -21.85 -19.31 -2.78
C LEU A 379 -21.77 -20.80 -2.42
N ASP A 380 -20.84 -21.51 -3.06
CA ASP A 380 -20.53 -22.91 -2.72
C ASP A 380 -19.02 -23.11 -2.49
N GLN A 381 -18.64 -24.38 -2.28
CA GLN A 381 -17.25 -24.80 -2.41
C GLN A 381 -17.05 -25.64 -3.68
N TRP A 382 -15.92 -25.42 -4.36
CA TRP A 382 -15.54 -26.18 -5.55
C TRP A 382 -14.04 -26.50 -5.61
N ASN A 383 -13.67 -27.51 -6.38
CA ASN A 383 -12.28 -27.81 -6.74
C ASN A 383 -11.59 -26.60 -7.37
N ASP A 384 -10.29 -26.42 -7.15
CA ASP A 384 -9.52 -25.34 -7.77
C ASP A 384 -9.55 -25.44 -9.30
N THR A 385 -10.29 -24.54 -9.95
CA THR A 385 -10.34 -24.36 -11.41
C THR A 385 -9.38 -23.30 -11.90
N ASN A 386 -8.72 -22.60 -10.97
CA ASN A 386 -7.93 -21.40 -11.18
C ASN A 386 -8.70 -20.25 -11.88
N GLY A 387 -10.03 -20.24 -11.79
CA GLY A 387 -10.90 -19.17 -12.29
C GLY A 387 -11.01 -18.00 -11.31
N SER A 388 -11.27 -16.79 -11.83
CA SER A 388 -11.43 -15.58 -11.00
C SER A 388 -12.68 -15.59 -10.11
N ASN A 389 -13.63 -16.50 -10.34
CA ASN A 389 -14.79 -16.73 -9.47
C ASN A 389 -14.41 -17.41 -8.14
N GLN A 390 -13.18 -17.92 -8.03
CA GLN A 390 -12.60 -18.48 -6.81
C GLN A 390 -11.59 -17.53 -6.14
N TRP A 391 -11.39 -16.33 -6.70
CA TRP A 391 -10.40 -15.36 -6.24
C TRP A 391 -11.13 -14.19 -5.59
N TRP A 392 -10.78 -13.89 -4.35
CA TRP A 392 -11.48 -12.95 -3.50
C TRP A 392 -10.52 -11.82 -3.07
N ASN A 393 -10.92 -10.59 -3.35
CA ASN A 393 -10.26 -9.41 -2.81
C ASN A 393 -10.74 -9.22 -1.36
N VAL A 394 -9.80 -9.19 -0.41
CA VAL A 394 -10.10 -8.90 0.99
C VAL A 394 -9.99 -7.38 1.19
N VAL A 395 -11.11 -6.69 0.98
CA VAL A 395 -11.20 -5.22 1.01
C VAL A 395 -11.58 -4.78 2.42
N SER A 396 -10.83 -3.88 3.05
CA SER A 396 -11.20 -3.43 4.41
C SER A 396 -12.46 -2.58 4.39
N ALA A 397 -13.42 -2.95 5.24
CA ALA A 397 -14.61 -2.16 5.58
C ALA A 397 -14.40 -1.29 6.84
N GLY A 398 -13.17 -1.24 7.36
CA GLY A 398 -12.78 -0.50 8.56
C GLY A 398 -13.06 -1.24 9.87
N SER A 399 -12.51 -0.70 10.97
CA SER A 399 -12.70 -1.22 12.34
C SER A 399 -12.40 -2.71 12.55
N GLY A 400 -11.49 -3.30 11.75
CA GLY A 400 -11.14 -4.73 11.83
C GLY A 400 -12.07 -5.67 11.06
N TYR A 401 -12.94 -5.12 10.20
CA TYR A 401 -13.82 -5.86 9.32
C TYR A 401 -13.46 -5.66 7.84
N TYR A 402 -13.82 -6.64 7.01
CA TYR A 402 -13.48 -6.71 5.60
C TYR A 402 -14.69 -7.18 4.78
N SER A 403 -14.91 -6.62 3.59
CA SER A 403 -15.69 -7.27 2.54
C SER A 403 -14.83 -8.32 1.83
N LEU A 404 -15.42 -9.47 1.51
CA LEU A 404 -14.83 -10.46 0.62
C LEU A 404 -15.45 -10.26 -0.76
N VAL A 405 -14.72 -9.58 -1.65
CA VAL A 405 -15.24 -9.17 -2.97
C VAL A 405 -14.77 -10.15 -4.04
N ASN A 406 -15.68 -10.78 -4.75
CA ASN A 406 -15.34 -11.75 -5.81
C ASN A 406 -14.67 -11.04 -6.99
N GLN A 407 -13.53 -11.53 -7.48
CA GLN A 407 -12.82 -10.90 -8.61
C GLN A 407 -13.54 -11.10 -9.96
N SER A 408 -14.43 -12.07 -10.09
CA SER A 408 -15.21 -12.28 -11.32
C SER A 408 -16.42 -11.37 -11.41
N SER A 409 -17.23 -11.26 -10.35
CA SER A 409 -18.46 -10.44 -10.38
C SER A 409 -18.28 -9.03 -9.82
N GLY A 410 -17.31 -8.80 -8.94
CA GLY A 410 -17.19 -7.54 -8.19
C GLY A 410 -18.18 -7.40 -7.03
N GLU A 411 -18.88 -8.49 -6.67
CA GLU A 411 -19.87 -8.53 -5.59
C GLU A 411 -19.29 -9.07 -4.28
N ASP A 412 -19.88 -8.67 -3.15
CA ASP A 412 -19.47 -9.01 -1.80
C ASP A 412 -20.11 -10.35 -1.37
N ALA A 413 -19.38 -11.15 -0.57
CA ALA A 413 -19.98 -12.25 0.18
C ALA A 413 -20.90 -11.69 1.29
N ASP A 414 -22.21 -11.90 1.12
CA ASP A 414 -23.30 -11.26 1.86
C ASP A 414 -24.15 -12.32 2.58
N VAL A 415 -24.39 -12.14 3.88
CA VAL A 415 -25.38 -12.95 4.62
C VAL A 415 -26.79 -12.51 4.23
N SER A 416 -27.50 -13.40 3.52
CA SER A 416 -28.79 -13.15 2.90
C SER A 416 -29.79 -12.42 3.81
N GLY A 417 -30.28 -11.28 3.34
CA GLY A 417 -31.28 -10.47 4.04
C GLY A 417 -30.82 -9.90 5.39
N ALA A 418 -29.49 -9.82 5.63
CA ALA A 418 -28.90 -9.50 6.93
C ALA A 418 -29.40 -10.41 8.09
N SER A 419 -29.69 -11.66 7.77
CA SER A 419 -30.19 -12.64 8.74
C SER A 419 -29.19 -12.92 9.86
N THR A 420 -29.71 -13.18 11.07
CA THR A 420 -28.93 -13.70 12.22
C THR A 420 -29.27 -15.14 12.57
N ALA A 421 -30.07 -15.81 11.72
CA ALA A 421 -30.42 -17.22 11.88
C ALA A 421 -29.26 -18.15 11.47
N ASN A 422 -29.16 -19.28 12.16
CA ASN A 422 -28.24 -20.37 11.82
C ASN A 422 -28.63 -20.97 10.46
N GLY A 423 -27.66 -21.27 9.60
CA GLY A 423 -27.90 -21.81 8.27
C GLY A 423 -28.44 -20.77 7.27
N ALA A 424 -28.36 -19.47 7.58
CA ALA A 424 -28.67 -18.43 6.60
C ALA A 424 -27.60 -18.43 5.50
N ALA A 425 -28.05 -18.49 4.25
CA ALA A 425 -27.20 -18.56 3.07
C ALA A 425 -26.24 -17.35 2.97
N VAL A 426 -25.01 -17.61 2.55
CA VAL A 426 -24.08 -16.57 2.10
C VAL A 426 -24.09 -16.56 0.57
N LEU A 427 -24.39 -15.40 0.00
CA LEU A 427 -24.59 -15.19 -1.43
C LEU A 427 -23.68 -14.08 -1.95
N GLN A 428 -23.53 -13.97 -3.27
CA GLN A 428 -22.99 -12.74 -3.86
C GLN A 428 -24.07 -11.65 -3.91
N TRP A 429 -23.71 -10.43 -3.51
CA TRP A 429 -24.56 -9.25 -3.64
C TRP A 429 -23.74 -7.99 -3.91
N PRO A 430 -24.25 -6.99 -4.67
CA PRO A 430 -23.56 -5.71 -4.83
C PRO A 430 -23.17 -5.10 -3.49
N SER A 431 -21.99 -4.49 -3.42
CA SER A 431 -21.54 -3.87 -2.17
C SER A 431 -22.48 -2.72 -1.78
N THR A 432 -23.12 -2.88 -0.62
CA THR A 432 -24.01 -1.91 0.03
C THR A 432 -23.34 -1.22 1.22
N GLY A 433 -22.20 -1.74 1.67
CA GLY A 433 -21.58 -1.36 2.94
C GLY A 433 -22.33 -1.88 4.17
N GLY A 434 -23.33 -2.76 4.01
CA GLY A 434 -24.10 -3.37 5.10
C GLY A 434 -23.23 -4.23 6.01
N THR A 435 -23.57 -4.31 7.30
CA THR A 435 -22.84 -5.13 8.29
C THR A 435 -22.90 -6.63 7.99
N ASN A 436 -23.88 -7.07 7.20
CA ASN A 436 -24.03 -8.45 6.72
C ASN A 436 -23.03 -8.82 5.62
N GLN A 437 -22.37 -7.84 4.97
CA GLN A 437 -21.29 -8.02 3.98
C GLN A 437 -19.89 -7.95 4.61
N GLN A 438 -19.81 -7.67 5.91
CA GLN A 438 -18.57 -7.34 6.61
C GLN A 438 -18.15 -8.46 7.55
N TRP A 439 -16.88 -8.86 7.45
CA TRP A 439 -16.34 -10.04 8.11
C TRP A 439 -15.07 -9.70 8.90
N SER A 440 -14.96 -10.14 10.15
CA SER A 440 -13.71 -10.12 10.91
C SER A 440 -12.94 -11.41 10.66
N LEU A 441 -11.64 -11.30 10.40
CA LEU A 441 -10.78 -12.43 10.00
C LEU A 441 -9.92 -12.84 11.20
N VAL A 442 -10.45 -13.73 12.03
CA VAL A 442 -9.86 -14.13 13.30
C VAL A 442 -8.89 -15.31 13.08
N GLN A 443 -7.59 -15.04 13.20
CA GLN A 443 -6.55 -16.07 13.11
C GLN A 443 -6.72 -17.10 14.23
N VAL A 444 -6.66 -18.38 13.87
CA VAL A 444 -6.58 -19.53 14.79
C VAL A 444 -5.50 -20.47 14.27
N SER A 445 -4.75 -21.09 15.18
CA SER A 445 -3.51 -21.83 14.88
C SER A 445 -3.67 -22.85 13.74
#